data_AF-A0A679JMA4-F1
#
_entry.id   AF-A0A679JMA4-F1
#
_cell.length_a   1.000
_cell.length_b   1.000
_cell.length_c   1.000
_cell.angle_alpha   90.00
_cell.angle_beta   90.00
_cell.angle_gamma   90.00
#
_symmetry.space_group_name_H-M   'P 1'
#
loop_
_entity.id
_entity.type
_entity.pdbx_description
1 polymer ?
#
loop_
_entity_poly.entity_id
_entity_poly.type
_entity_poly.pdbx_seq_one_letter_code
_entity_poly.pdbx_strand_id
1 'polypeptide(L)'
;MTVIAEHLRVAQLQRLGLSQALVRLAAGDCVHEVFRGRCLGPPFHVYHGARVPEGPQLVPLWEQDGRACGVWEDDGGLAFVEFSIELPDAFELVARTEQGFWATRFDFLVECEVSGPLLEAAARRVGFRFLERQLDAMDEAGSQVGSFLGHRSWLKELVAGIDRDAHEG
;
A
#
# COMPACT_ATOMS: atom_id res chain seq x y z
N MET A 1 -0.13 -5.44 21.74
CA MET A 1 -0.53 -4.19 21.05
C MET A 1 -1.78 -4.45 20.24
N THR A 2 -2.58 -3.41 19.97
CA THR A 2 -3.97 -3.60 19.54
C THR A 2 -4.18 -3.22 18.09
N VAL A 3 -4.79 -4.12 17.33
CA VAL A 3 -5.55 -3.77 16.14
C VAL A 3 -6.77 -2.95 16.59
N ILE A 4 -7.13 -1.92 15.84
CA ILE A 4 -8.40 -1.23 16.08
C ILE A 4 -9.57 -2.22 16.04
N ALA A 5 -10.65 -2.01 16.80
CA ALA A 5 -11.82 -2.87 16.71
C ALA A 5 -12.42 -2.84 15.28
N GLU A 6 -12.80 -4.01 14.76
CA GLU A 6 -13.23 -4.19 13.37
C GLU A 6 -14.35 -3.20 12.95
N HIS A 7 -15.35 -3.02 13.81
CA HIS A 7 -16.48 -2.11 13.56
C HIS A 7 -16.11 -0.61 13.53
N LEU A 8 -14.94 -0.22 14.03
CA LEU A 8 -14.42 1.17 14.01
C LEU A 8 -13.46 1.42 12.84
N ARG A 9 -13.00 0.37 12.16
CA ARG A 9 -11.92 0.41 11.18
C ARG A 9 -12.16 1.44 10.07
N VAL A 10 -13.33 1.41 9.43
CA VAL A 10 -13.64 2.31 8.31
C VAL A 10 -13.68 3.77 8.76
N ALA A 11 -14.31 4.05 9.90
CA ALA A 11 -14.36 5.41 10.47
C ALA A 11 -12.94 5.91 10.80
N GLN A 12 -12.07 5.03 11.28
CA GLN A 12 -10.69 5.38 11.55
C GLN A 12 -9.87 5.65 10.29
N LEU A 13 -10.02 4.84 9.24
CA LEU A 13 -9.37 5.10 7.94
C LEU A 13 -9.76 6.49 7.40
N GLN A 14 -11.03 6.87 7.56
CA GLN A 14 -11.51 8.20 7.20
C GLN A 14 -10.92 9.31 8.10
N ARG A 15 -10.83 9.08 9.42
CA ARG A 15 -10.22 10.02 10.37
C ARG A 15 -8.75 10.28 10.03
N LEU A 16 -8.03 9.26 9.57
CA LEU A 16 -6.64 9.34 9.12
C LEU A 16 -6.47 10.10 7.79
N GLY A 17 -7.55 10.56 7.17
CA GLY A 17 -7.48 11.37 5.95
C GLY A 17 -7.22 10.57 4.67
N LEU A 18 -7.37 9.24 4.71
CA LEU A 18 -7.20 8.39 3.53
C LEU A 18 -8.28 8.68 2.48
N SER A 19 -7.92 8.54 1.20
CA SER A 19 -8.83 8.79 0.11
C SER A 19 -10.06 7.88 0.17
N GLN A 20 -11.19 8.37 -0.36
CA GLN A 20 -12.41 7.58 -0.47
C GLN A 20 -12.20 6.30 -1.31
N ALA A 21 -11.29 6.33 -2.29
CA ALA A 21 -10.98 5.16 -3.09
C ALA A 21 -10.28 4.08 -2.25
N LEU A 22 -9.27 4.46 -1.45
CA LEU A 22 -8.57 3.55 -0.57
C LEU A 22 -9.50 2.99 0.52
N VAL A 23 -10.32 3.85 1.14
CA VAL A 23 -11.31 3.43 2.15
C VAL A 23 -12.30 2.41 1.58
N ARG A 24 -12.80 2.63 0.35
CA ARG A 24 -13.71 1.70 -0.34
C ARG A 24 -13.05 0.36 -0.62
N LEU A 25 -11.83 0.36 -1.16
CA LEU A 25 -11.06 -0.86 -1.38
C LEU A 25 -10.83 -1.62 -0.07
N ALA A 26 -10.45 -0.93 1.00
CA ALA A 26 -10.30 -1.52 2.32
C ALA A 26 -11.62 -2.09 2.87
N ALA A 27 -12.77 -1.51 2.52
CA ALA A 27 -14.09 -2.01 2.89
C ALA A 27 -14.59 -3.20 2.05
N GLY A 28 -13.91 -3.52 0.93
CA GLY A 28 -14.30 -4.58 -0.01
C GLY A 28 -15.03 -4.09 -1.25
N ASP A 29 -15.22 -2.77 -1.38
CA ASP A 29 -15.80 -2.15 -2.57
C ASP A 29 -14.73 -1.97 -3.65
N CYS A 30 -14.75 -2.87 -4.63
CA CYS A 30 -13.78 -2.85 -5.73
C CYS A 30 -14.04 -1.66 -6.69
N VAL A 31 -13.16 -0.65 -6.66
CA VAL A 31 -13.28 0.57 -7.49
C VAL A 31 -12.75 0.42 -8.92
N HIS A 32 -11.93 -0.61 -9.17
CA HIS A 32 -11.41 -0.98 -10.50
C HIS A 32 -11.02 -2.46 -10.51
N GLU A 33 -11.24 -3.16 -11.62
CA GLU A 33 -11.06 -4.62 -11.70
C GLU A 33 -9.64 -5.11 -11.40
N VAL A 34 -8.62 -4.31 -11.71
CA VAL A 34 -7.20 -4.66 -11.46
C VAL A 34 -6.87 -4.81 -9.97
N PHE A 35 -7.68 -4.24 -9.08
CA PHE A 35 -7.51 -4.36 -7.62
C PHE A 35 -8.20 -5.60 -7.05
N ARG A 36 -9.04 -6.29 -7.84
CA ARG A 36 -9.74 -7.49 -7.40
C ARG A 36 -8.71 -8.57 -7.04
N GLY A 37 -8.74 -9.04 -5.81
CA GLY A 37 -7.82 -10.07 -5.29
C GLY A 37 -6.42 -9.58 -4.93
N ARG A 38 -6.13 -8.27 -5.05
CA ARG A 38 -4.81 -7.67 -4.76
C ARG A 38 -4.89 -6.56 -3.72
N CYS A 39 -5.92 -5.73 -3.78
CA CYS A 39 -6.07 -4.58 -2.89
C CYS A 39 -7.51 -4.49 -2.40
N LEU A 40 -7.99 -5.53 -1.71
CA LEU A 40 -9.40 -5.63 -1.34
C LEU A 40 -9.56 -6.23 0.05
N GLY A 41 -10.17 -5.47 0.95
CA GLY A 41 -10.52 -5.95 2.29
C GLY A 41 -11.95 -6.48 2.37
N PRO A 42 -12.49 -6.63 3.60
CA PRO A 42 -11.79 -6.52 4.88
C PRO A 42 -10.75 -7.65 5.07
N PRO A 43 -9.71 -7.42 5.89
CA PRO A 43 -8.76 -8.46 6.30
C PRO A 43 -9.44 -9.44 7.28
N PHE A 44 -9.08 -10.72 7.25
CA PHE A 44 -9.66 -11.73 8.13
C PHE A 44 -8.73 -12.09 9.30
N HIS A 45 -7.53 -12.56 9.02
CA HIS A 45 -6.62 -13.14 10.01
C HIS A 45 -6.18 -12.16 11.09
N VAL A 46 -5.96 -10.89 10.74
CA VAL A 46 -5.62 -9.82 11.69
C VAL A 46 -6.66 -9.66 12.80
N TYR A 47 -7.93 -9.97 12.52
CA TYR A 47 -9.02 -9.96 13.51
C TYR A 47 -9.24 -11.30 14.21
N HIS A 48 -8.72 -12.39 13.66
CA HIS A 48 -9.03 -13.76 14.07
C HIS A 48 -7.82 -14.53 14.62
N GLY A 49 -6.88 -13.82 15.24
CA GLY A 49 -5.81 -14.42 16.04
C GLY A 49 -4.41 -14.36 15.44
N ALA A 50 -4.23 -13.73 14.28
CA ALA A 50 -2.88 -13.37 13.84
C ALA A 50 -2.26 -12.39 14.83
N ARG A 51 -0.99 -12.64 15.19
CA ARG A 51 -0.21 -11.65 15.92
C ARG A 51 0.10 -10.49 14.98
N VAL A 52 0.24 -9.29 15.54
CA VAL A 52 0.64 -8.10 14.80
C VAL A 52 1.96 -7.57 15.37
N PRO A 53 2.81 -6.95 14.54
CA PRO A 53 4.06 -6.38 14.99
C PRO A 53 3.86 -5.35 16.09
N GLU A 54 4.90 -5.16 16.91
CA GLU A 54 4.89 -4.10 17.90
C GLU A 54 4.95 -2.73 17.23
N GLY A 55 4.07 -1.81 17.65
CA GLY A 55 3.98 -0.44 17.16
C GLY A 55 2.67 0.26 17.55
N PRO A 56 2.38 1.44 16.97
CA PRO A 56 1.09 2.12 17.12
C PRO A 56 -0.12 1.25 16.77
N GLN A 57 -1.32 1.73 17.09
CA GLN A 57 -2.56 0.99 16.80
C GLN A 57 -2.73 0.72 15.30
N LEU A 58 -2.87 -0.56 14.93
CA LEU A 58 -3.09 -0.99 13.54
C LEU A 58 -4.49 -0.72 13.05
N VAL A 59 -4.59 -0.02 11.92
CA VAL A 59 -5.81 0.12 11.12
C VAL A 59 -5.59 -0.68 9.83
N PRO A 60 -6.06 -1.94 9.76
CA PRO A 60 -5.69 -2.81 8.65
C PRO A 60 -6.55 -2.53 7.40
N LEU A 61 -5.91 -2.62 6.24
CA LEU A 61 -6.51 -2.37 4.94
C LEU A 61 -7.07 -3.68 4.35
N TRP A 62 -6.19 -4.66 4.13
CA TRP A 62 -6.49 -5.98 3.55
C TRP A 62 -5.34 -6.97 3.80
N GLU A 63 -5.54 -8.21 3.36
CA GLU A 63 -4.56 -9.29 3.38
C GLU A 63 -4.32 -9.79 1.95
N GLN A 64 -3.07 -10.10 1.62
CA GLN A 64 -2.67 -10.67 0.33
C GLN A 64 -1.46 -11.57 0.54
N ASP A 65 -1.47 -12.79 -0.03
CA ASP A 65 -0.33 -13.71 -0.07
C ASP A 65 0.35 -13.95 1.29
N GLY A 66 -0.46 -14.16 2.34
CA GLY A 66 0.03 -14.40 3.71
C GLY A 66 0.60 -13.16 4.40
N ARG A 67 0.40 -11.97 3.84
CA ARG A 67 0.79 -10.68 4.40
C ARG A 67 -0.44 -9.84 4.72
N ALA A 68 -0.33 -9.04 5.76
CA ALA A 68 -1.31 -8.02 6.10
C ALA A 68 -0.75 -6.64 5.76
N CYS A 69 -1.59 -5.80 5.16
CA CYS A 69 -1.30 -4.39 4.91
C CYS A 69 -2.17 -3.52 5.81
N GLY A 70 -1.60 -2.46 6.36
CA GLY A 70 -2.33 -1.52 7.20
C GLY A 70 -1.65 -0.18 7.34
N VAL A 71 -2.30 0.69 8.12
CA VAL A 71 -1.82 2.04 8.38
C VAL A 71 -1.71 2.27 9.87
N TRP A 72 -0.61 2.93 10.25
CA TRP A 72 -0.36 3.50 11.56
C TRP A 72 -0.25 5.02 11.46
N GLU A 73 -0.48 5.68 12.59
CA GLU A 73 -0.17 7.09 12.80
C GLU A 73 0.95 7.13 13.86
N ASP A 74 2.11 7.66 13.49
CA ASP A 74 3.26 7.86 14.37
C ASP A 74 3.68 9.35 14.38
N ASP A 75 4.80 9.68 15.04
CA ASP A 75 5.29 11.07 15.15
C ASP A 75 5.63 11.69 13.77
N GLY A 76 5.83 10.87 12.74
CA GLY A 76 6.05 11.28 11.36
C GLY A 76 4.77 11.31 10.50
N GLY A 77 3.59 11.13 11.11
CA GLY A 77 2.31 11.09 10.43
C GLY A 77 1.91 9.68 10.02
N LEU A 78 1.37 9.52 8.81
CA LEU A 78 0.93 8.22 8.33
C LEU A 78 2.14 7.32 8.05
N ALA A 79 1.97 6.04 8.38
CA ALA A 79 2.91 4.98 8.05
C ALA A 79 2.12 3.80 7.48
N PHE A 80 2.27 3.56 6.18
CA PHE A 80 1.77 2.35 5.54
C PHE A 80 2.74 1.22 5.83
N VAL A 81 2.24 0.14 6.41
CA VAL A 81 3.07 -0.99 6.84
C VAL A 81 2.56 -2.30 6.27
N GLU A 82 3.50 -3.21 6.04
CA GLU A 82 3.22 -4.59 5.70
C GLU A 82 3.99 -5.54 6.60
N PHE A 83 3.37 -6.67 6.94
CA PHE A 83 4.01 -7.71 7.73
C PHE A 83 3.45 -9.09 7.38
N SER A 84 4.22 -10.13 7.70
CA SER A 84 3.77 -11.52 7.53
C SER A 84 2.77 -11.88 8.62
N ILE A 85 1.66 -12.51 8.23
CA ILE A 85 0.65 -13.04 9.16
C ILE A 85 1.23 -14.23 9.96
N GLU A 86 2.16 -14.99 9.35
CA GLU A 86 2.81 -16.15 9.95
C GLU A 86 4.02 -15.78 10.81
N LEU A 87 4.78 -14.76 10.40
CA LEU A 87 5.99 -14.26 11.07
C LEU A 87 5.88 -12.76 11.38
N PRO A 88 5.04 -12.35 12.34
CA PRO A 88 4.68 -10.94 12.57
C PRO A 88 5.68 -10.18 13.43
N ASP A 89 6.85 -10.75 13.73
CA ASP A 89 7.86 -10.12 14.59
C ASP A 89 8.52 -8.89 13.94
N ALA A 90 8.35 -8.73 12.63
CA ALA A 90 8.88 -7.59 11.87
C ALA A 90 7.83 -7.06 10.89
N PHE A 91 7.95 -5.76 10.60
CA PHE A 91 7.19 -5.09 9.56
C PHE A 91 8.11 -4.33 8.61
N GLU A 92 7.58 -4.04 7.43
CA GLU A 92 8.16 -3.13 6.46
C GLU A 92 7.34 -1.85 6.44
N LEU A 93 8.01 -0.71 6.61
CA LEU A 93 7.45 0.59 6.24
C LEU A 93 7.43 0.67 4.71
N VAL A 94 6.23 0.67 4.16
CA VAL A 94 5.96 0.72 2.71
C VAL A 94 6.03 2.15 2.21
N ALA A 95 5.36 3.08 2.89
CA ALA A 95 5.29 4.49 2.49
C ALA A 95 4.84 5.38 3.65
N ARG A 96 5.11 6.69 3.51
CA ARG A 96 4.65 7.76 4.42
C ARG A 96 3.44 8.52 3.89
N THR A 97 3.12 8.38 2.60
CA THR A 97 1.92 8.95 1.99
C THR A 97 1.11 7.90 1.26
N GLU A 98 -0.15 8.23 0.97
CA GLU A 98 -0.98 7.40 0.10
C GLU A 98 -0.41 7.33 -1.34
N GLN A 99 0.29 8.37 -1.82
CA GLN A 99 0.91 8.36 -3.15
C GLN A 99 2.10 7.41 -3.21
N GLY A 100 2.97 7.43 -2.20
CA GLY A 100 4.06 6.45 -2.07
C GLY A 100 3.53 5.04 -1.90
N PHE A 101 2.42 4.88 -1.14
CA PHE A 101 1.76 3.59 -1.01
C PHE A 101 1.27 3.06 -2.36
N TRP A 102 0.59 3.91 -3.14
CA TRP A 102 0.15 3.55 -4.48
C TRP A 102 1.31 3.19 -5.40
N ALA A 103 2.46 3.86 -5.32
CA ALA A 103 3.63 3.49 -6.13
C ALA A 103 4.03 2.02 -5.94
N THR A 104 4.02 1.52 -4.69
CA THR A 104 4.29 0.09 -4.43
C THR A 104 3.23 -0.86 -4.98
N ARG A 105 1.95 -0.44 -4.97
CA ARG A 105 0.88 -1.27 -5.52
C ARG A 105 0.95 -1.30 -7.04
N PHE A 106 1.25 -0.17 -7.67
CA PHE A 106 1.39 -0.06 -9.11
C PHE A 106 2.63 -0.79 -9.62
N ASP A 107 3.71 -0.83 -8.84
CA ASP A 107 4.89 -1.64 -9.16
C ASP A 107 4.51 -3.13 -9.28
N PHE A 108 3.82 -3.66 -8.28
CA PHE A 108 3.28 -5.03 -8.34
C PHE A 108 2.31 -5.26 -9.50
N LEU A 109 1.49 -4.28 -9.87
CA LEU A 109 0.61 -4.39 -11.04
C LEU A 109 1.39 -4.45 -12.35
N VAL A 110 2.51 -3.72 -12.47
CA VAL A 110 3.41 -3.80 -13.62
C VAL A 110 4.11 -5.16 -13.66
N GLU A 111 4.59 -5.67 -12.53
CA GLU A 111 5.16 -7.03 -12.43
C GLU A 111 4.15 -8.11 -12.84
N CYS A 112 2.86 -7.87 -12.58
CA CYS A 112 1.75 -8.72 -13.02
C CYS A 112 1.33 -8.51 -14.49
N GLU A 113 2.14 -7.79 -15.28
CA GLU A 113 1.92 -7.51 -16.70
C GLU A 113 0.58 -6.81 -17.01
N VAL A 114 0.07 -5.99 -16.07
CA VAL A 114 -1.13 -5.18 -16.33
C VAL A 114 -0.80 -4.14 -17.39
N SER A 115 -1.65 -4.05 -18.42
CA SER A 115 -1.41 -3.15 -19.55
C SER A 115 -1.48 -1.67 -19.16
N GLY A 116 -0.69 -0.82 -19.85
CA GLY A 116 -0.66 0.63 -19.64
C GLY A 116 -2.03 1.30 -19.57
N PRO A 117 -2.96 1.05 -20.52
CA PRO A 117 -4.30 1.64 -20.46
C PRO A 117 -5.10 1.27 -19.21
N LEU A 118 -4.94 0.05 -18.69
CA LEU A 118 -5.58 -0.39 -17.45
C LEU A 118 -4.92 0.23 -16.21
N LEU A 119 -3.58 0.38 -16.22
CA LEU A 119 -2.85 1.08 -15.15
C LEU A 119 -3.31 2.55 -15.07
N GLU A 120 -3.37 3.26 -16.19
CA GLU A 120 -3.85 4.64 -16.22
C GLU A 120 -5.29 4.78 -15.71
N ALA A 121 -6.18 3.89 -16.14
CA ALA A 121 -7.56 3.88 -15.68
C ALA A 121 -7.64 3.63 -14.17
N ALA A 122 -6.87 2.68 -13.66
CA ALA A 122 -6.80 2.39 -12.23
C ALA A 122 -6.21 3.56 -11.43
N ALA A 123 -5.13 4.19 -11.90
CA ALA A 123 -4.48 5.31 -11.24
C ALA A 123 -5.44 6.49 -11.09
N ARG A 124 -6.22 6.80 -12.14
CA ARG A 124 -7.29 7.81 -12.06
C ARG A 124 -8.36 7.46 -11.02
N ARG A 125 -8.70 6.18 -10.86
CA ARG A 125 -9.72 5.74 -9.89
C ARG A 125 -9.28 5.88 -8.44
N VAL A 126 -7.99 5.70 -8.17
CA VAL A 126 -7.43 5.83 -6.81
C VAL A 126 -6.75 7.16 -6.55
N GLY A 127 -6.68 8.03 -7.57
CA GLY A 127 -6.03 9.34 -7.46
C GLY A 127 -4.51 9.25 -7.36
N PHE A 128 -3.89 8.20 -7.92
CA PHE A 128 -2.44 8.10 -8.02
C PHE A 128 -1.92 9.02 -9.14
N ARG A 129 -1.15 10.05 -8.76
CA ARG A 129 -0.71 11.12 -9.65
C ARG A 129 0.68 10.90 -10.24
N PHE A 130 1.44 9.95 -9.71
CA PHE A 130 2.84 9.71 -10.07
C PHE A 130 3.04 8.49 -10.97
N LEU A 131 1.97 8.00 -11.62
CA LEU A 131 2.07 6.82 -12.51
C LEU A 131 3.09 7.04 -13.63
N GLU A 132 3.01 8.16 -14.35
CA GLU A 132 3.91 8.46 -15.47
C GLU A 132 5.37 8.46 -15.01
N ARG A 133 5.68 9.21 -13.95
CA ARG A 133 7.02 9.23 -13.35
C ARG A 133 7.50 7.84 -12.94
N GLN A 134 6.63 7.00 -12.38
CA GLN A 134 7.00 5.65 -12.00
C GLN A 134 7.37 4.80 -13.22
N LEU A 135 6.57 4.86 -14.28
CA LEU A 135 6.85 4.12 -15.53
C LEU A 135 8.17 4.59 -16.17
N ASP A 136 8.40 5.90 -16.23
CA ASP A 136 9.66 6.46 -16.74
C ASP A 136 10.86 5.98 -15.90
N ALA A 137 10.74 6.00 -14.56
CA ALA A 137 11.79 5.54 -13.66
C ALA A 137 12.06 4.03 -13.79
N MET A 138 11.06 3.22 -14.11
CA MET A 138 11.20 1.78 -14.38
C MET A 138 11.96 1.54 -15.69
N ASP A 139 11.58 2.26 -16.75
CA ASP A 139 12.23 2.16 -18.06
C ASP A 139 13.71 2.60 -17.97
N GLU A 140 14.01 3.66 -17.22
CA GLU A 140 15.38 4.14 -16.97
C GLU A 140 16.21 3.15 -16.14
N ALA A 141 15.60 2.54 -15.12
CA ALA A 141 16.28 1.53 -14.30
C ALA A 141 16.66 0.28 -15.12
N GLY A 142 15.89 0.00 -16.19
CA GLY A 142 16.18 -1.06 -17.16
C GLY A 142 16.51 -2.41 -16.49
N SER A 143 17.51 -3.11 -17.03
CA SER A 143 18.00 -4.38 -16.47
C SER A 143 18.89 -4.23 -15.22
N GLN A 144 19.19 -3.01 -14.73
CA GLN A 144 20.06 -2.80 -13.55
C GLN A 144 19.43 -3.31 -12.26
N VAL A 145 18.12 -3.53 -12.31
CA VAL A 145 17.28 -4.16 -11.30
C VAL A 145 17.27 -5.71 -11.44
N GLY A 146 18.30 -6.31 -12.06
CA GLY A 146 18.40 -7.75 -12.32
C GLY A 146 18.46 -8.68 -11.09
N SER A 147 18.27 -8.16 -9.88
CA SER A 147 18.14 -8.94 -8.65
C SER A 147 17.01 -8.42 -7.78
N PHE A 148 16.36 -9.32 -7.03
CA PHE A 148 15.30 -8.98 -6.09
C PHE A 148 15.68 -7.86 -5.09
N LEU A 149 16.93 -7.89 -4.59
CA LEU A 149 17.43 -6.86 -3.67
C LEU A 149 17.64 -5.50 -4.36
N GLY A 150 18.07 -5.53 -5.63
CA GLY A 150 18.18 -4.32 -6.45
C GLY A 150 16.82 -3.67 -6.66
N HIS A 151 15.81 -4.46 -7.05
CA HIS A 151 14.43 -3.98 -7.25
C HIS A 151 13.88 -3.33 -5.99
N ARG A 152 14.00 -4.03 -4.86
CA ARG A 152 13.49 -3.53 -3.59
C ARG A 152 14.18 -2.24 -3.14
N SER A 153 15.47 -2.08 -3.42
CA SER A 153 16.21 -0.86 -3.06
C SER A 153 15.78 0.32 -3.95
N TRP A 154 15.69 0.11 -5.26
CA TRP A 154 15.19 1.09 -6.21
C TRP A 154 13.76 1.54 -5.88
N LEU A 155 12.85 0.60 -5.61
CA LEU A 155 11.46 0.93 -5.30
C LEU A 155 11.36 1.76 -4.01
N LYS A 156 12.17 1.46 -3.00
CA LYS A 156 12.22 2.25 -1.76
C LYS A 156 12.68 3.68 -2.02
N GLU A 157 13.67 3.87 -2.89
CA GLU A 157 14.15 5.20 -3.26
C GLU A 157 13.10 5.98 -4.05
N LEU A 158 12.41 5.33 -5.00
CA LEU A 158 11.31 5.92 -5.76
C LEU A 158 10.16 6.35 -4.83
N VAL A 159 9.73 5.46 -3.93
CA VAL A 159 8.65 5.74 -2.97
C VAL A 159 9.04 6.89 -2.04
N ALA A 160 10.26 6.91 -1.52
CA ALA A 160 10.73 8.01 -0.68
C ALA A 160 10.74 9.35 -1.44
N GLY A 161 11.06 9.34 -2.74
CA GLY A 161 10.97 10.50 -3.61
C GLY A 161 9.52 10.98 -3.80
N ILE A 162 8.60 10.06 -4.09
CA ILE A 162 7.17 10.36 -4.22
C ILE A 162 6.58 10.87 -2.91
N ASP A 163 6.94 10.27 -1.77
CA ASP A 163 6.48 10.69 -0.45
C ASP A 163 6.89 12.13 -0.16
N ARG A 164 8.13 12.54 -0.46
CA ARG A 164 8.56 13.94 -0.28
C ARG A 164 7.72 14.89 -1.12
N ASP A 165 7.60 14.61 -2.41
CA ASP A 165 6.92 15.51 -3.35
C ASP A 165 5.40 15.58 -3.07
N ALA A 166 4.80 14.51 -2.55
CA ALA A 166 3.40 14.47 -2.14
C ALA A 166 3.11 15.24 -0.82
N HIS A 167 4.12 15.51 0.01
CA HIS A 167 3.97 16.38 1.18
C HIS A 167 4.07 17.88 0.83
N GLU A 168 4.72 18.21 -0.29
CA GLU A 168 4.98 19.60 -0.70
C GLU A 168 3.87 20.21 -1.57
N GLY A 169 2.97 19.40 -2.12
CA GLY A 169 1.87 19.81 -3.02
C GLY A 169 0.48 19.65 -2.45
#